data_AF-A0A5C7F8Y8-F1
#
_entry.id   AF-A0A5C7F8Y8-F1
#
_cell.length_a   1.000
_cell.length_b   1.000
_cell.length_c   1.000
_cell.angle_alpha   90.00
_cell.angle_beta   90.00
_cell.angle_gamma   90.00
#
_symmetry.space_group_name_H-M   'P 1'
#
loop_
_entity.id
_entity.type
_entity.pdbx_description
1 polymer ?
#
loop_
_entity_poly.entity_id
_entity_poly.type
_entity_poly.pdbx_seq_one_letter_code
_entity_poly.pdbx_strand_id
1 'polypeptide(L)'
;MGVGVFWVLMLRVKAFPLKGDFFKLLLFAGLGICIYIGVNYNVYGSFTGENLRGAPSAYYAVYIFRDILGVSNVVDPFIGIKPTSNSIVSIAFQILLMIFDLLLLKYLVRLVRIKKENLQLQFHYLLWIISGVYAITLLISGYFQQIEEMNVRMLAAANFCVFFSFLVIYFKDLKSDAFIFRLGSFFLMFLTIYSLKSPENYLKNKAEIVPQMVQFKEKKYMYNDEKDIKIITEYHIPVLEKSFTYQHTNTQKGEIKQAIAGTINPQIKWLKYDTVKDKSQILYTSRLILK
;
A
#
# COMPACT_ATOMS: atom_id res chain seq x y z
N MET A 1 -1.15 24.11 -4.78
CA MET A 1 -0.78 24.44 -3.38
C MET A 1 0.59 23.88 -3.00
N GLY A 2 0.84 22.57 -3.14
CA GLY A 2 2.15 21.94 -2.85
C GLY A 2 3.35 22.58 -3.54
N VAL A 3 3.22 22.88 -4.84
CA VAL A 3 4.26 23.56 -5.62
C VAL A 3 4.58 24.94 -5.02
N GLY A 4 3.59 25.74 -4.63
CA GLY A 4 3.82 27.05 -4.00
C GLY A 4 4.50 26.97 -2.63
N VAL A 5 4.13 25.99 -1.79
CA VAL A 5 4.79 25.74 -0.49
C VAL A 5 6.23 25.29 -0.68
N PHE A 6 6.48 24.41 -1.67
CA PHE A 6 7.83 24.04 -2.09
C PHE A 6 8.67 25.26 -2.46
N TRP A 7 8.14 26.16 -3.29
CA TRP A 7 8.81 27.40 -3.69
C TRP A 7 9.19 28.29 -2.50
N VAL A 8 8.27 28.53 -1.57
CA VAL A 8 8.53 29.36 -0.38
C VAL A 8 9.60 28.74 0.53
N LEU A 9 9.56 27.42 0.72
CA LEU A 9 10.56 26.71 1.51
C LEU A 9 11.95 26.73 0.85
N MET A 10 12.02 26.55 -0.46
CA MET A 10 13.26 26.60 -1.23
C MET A 10 13.89 28.00 -1.20
N LEU A 11 13.09 29.07 -1.27
CA LEU A 11 13.57 30.46 -1.20
C LEU A 11 14.05 30.87 0.21
N ARG A 12 13.48 30.28 1.28
CA ARG A 12 13.88 30.57 2.66
C ARG A 12 15.17 29.90 3.10
N VAL A 13 15.52 28.76 2.49
CA VAL A 13 16.80 28.09 2.78
C VAL A 13 17.91 28.83 2.04
N LYS A 14 18.48 29.86 2.70
CA LYS A 14 19.61 30.69 2.22
C LYS A 14 20.87 29.89 1.80
N ALA A 15 20.91 28.58 2.06
CA ALA A 15 22.04 27.69 1.84
C ALA A 15 21.98 26.88 0.52
N PHE A 16 21.08 27.21 -0.40
CA PHE A 16 20.98 26.55 -1.71
C PHE A 16 21.67 27.36 -2.83
N PRO A 17 22.97 27.16 -3.09
CA PRO A 17 23.46 27.22 -4.45
C PRO A 17 23.09 25.89 -5.11
N LEU A 18 21.80 25.68 -5.43
CA LEU A 18 21.44 24.57 -6.30
C LEU A 18 22.26 24.75 -7.57
N LYS A 19 23.11 23.78 -7.90
CA LYS A 19 23.59 23.63 -9.28
C LYS A 19 22.33 23.74 -10.15
N GLY A 20 22.27 24.78 -10.98
CA GLY A 20 21.04 25.24 -11.61
C GLY A 20 20.27 24.15 -12.36
N ASP A 21 20.94 23.07 -12.74
CA ASP A 21 20.39 21.98 -13.52
C ASP A 21 19.41 21.09 -12.74
N PHE A 22 19.70 20.76 -11.47
CA PHE A 22 18.76 19.96 -10.65
C PHE A 22 17.49 20.75 -10.32
N PHE A 23 17.63 22.06 -10.09
CA PHE A 23 16.51 22.95 -9.85
C PHE A 23 15.64 23.13 -11.10
N LYS A 24 16.27 23.34 -12.27
CA LYS A 24 15.57 23.41 -13.56
C LYS A 24 14.81 22.12 -13.88
N LEU A 25 15.42 20.96 -13.61
CA LEU A 25 14.77 19.66 -13.80
C LEU A 25 13.52 19.50 -12.91
N LEU A 26 13.62 19.85 -11.63
CA LEU A 26 12.48 19.84 -10.70
C LEU A 26 11.37 20.80 -11.12
N LEU A 27 11.74 22.00 -11.57
CA LEU A 27 10.82 23.01 -12.06
C LEU A 27 10.07 22.52 -13.31
N PHE A 28 10.79 21.89 -14.24
CA PHE A 28 10.21 21.32 -15.45
C PHE A 28 9.28 20.13 -15.14
N ALA A 29 9.70 19.22 -14.26
CA ALA A 29 8.88 18.11 -13.81
C ALA A 29 7.61 18.58 -13.08
N GLY A 30 7.74 19.58 -12.20
CA GLY A 30 6.61 20.19 -11.49
C GLY A 30 5.61 20.87 -12.44
N LEU A 31 6.09 21.58 -13.45
CA LEU A 31 5.27 22.15 -14.52
C LEU A 31 4.51 21.06 -15.29
N GLY A 32 5.19 19.98 -15.68
CA GLY A 32 4.55 18.84 -16.36
C GLY A 32 3.42 18.23 -15.53
N ILE A 33 3.65 18.04 -14.22
CA ILE A 33 2.63 17.53 -13.29
C ILE A 33 1.45 18.52 -13.17
N CYS A 34 1.72 19.82 -13.04
CA CYS A 34 0.66 20.84 -12.98
C CYS A 34 -0.19 20.87 -14.24
N ILE A 35 0.44 20.77 -15.42
CA ILE A 35 -0.26 20.72 -16.71
C ILE A 35 -1.15 19.46 -16.76
N TYR A 36 -0.60 18.30 -16.40
CA TYR A 36 -1.35 17.04 -16.36
C TYR A 36 -2.58 17.13 -15.43
N ILE A 37 -2.39 17.63 -14.20
CA ILE A 37 -3.47 17.80 -13.23
C ILE A 37 -4.52 18.82 -13.71
N GLY A 38 -4.07 19.92 -14.33
CA GLY A 38 -4.97 20.94 -14.89
C GLY A 38 -5.80 20.40 -16.06
N VAL A 39 -5.20 19.59 -16.94
CA VAL A 39 -5.93 18.88 -18.01
C VAL A 39 -6.94 17.92 -17.40
N ASN A 40 -6.53 17.11 -16.40
CA ASN A 40 -7.46 16.20 -15.73
C ASN A 40 -8.65 16.93 -15.10
N TYR A 41 -8.41 18.04 -14.39
CA TYR A 41 -9.49 18.79 -13.75
C TYR A 41 -10.46 19.38 -14.78
N ASN A 42 -9.95 19.98 -15.87
CA ASN A 42 -10.80 20.57 -16.91
C ASN A 42 -11.60 19.52 -17.70
N VAL A 43 -11.06 18.32 -17.90
CA VAL A 43 -11.72 17.26 -18.68
C VAL A 43 -12.64 16.37 -17.83
N TYR A 44 -12.25 16.06 -16.59
CA TYR A 44 -12.96 15.09 -15.73
C TYR A 44 -13.64 15.71 -14.51
N GLY A 45 -13.47 17.01 -14.25
CA GLY A 45 -13.94 17.64 -13.01
C GLY A 45 -13.24 17.11 -11.74
N SER A 46 -12.14 16.37 -11.90
CA SER A 46 -11.38 15.76 -10.81
C SER A 46 -9.89 15.80 -11.12
N PHE A 47 -9.07 16.12 -10.12
CA PHE A 47 -7.62 16.23 -10.28
C PHE A 47 -6.93 14.88 -10.57
N THR A 48 -7.50 13.79 -10.06
CA THR A 48 -6.95 12.42 -10.12
C THR A 48 -7.97 11.36 -10.53
N GLY A 49 -9.22 11.76 -10.81
CA GLY A 49 -10.30 10.83 -11.16
C GLY A 49 -10.90 10.07 -9.97
N GLU A 50 -10.53 10.43 -8.74
CA GLU A 50 -10.97 9.73 -7.51
C GLU A 50 -12.46 9.95 -7.19
N ASN A 51 -13.08 11.01 -7.74
CA ASN A 51 -14.53 11.24 -7.63
C ASN A 51 -15.36 10.09 -8.25
N LEU A 52 -14.75 9.27 -9.11
CA LEU A 52 -15.37 8.09 -9.74
C LEU A 52 -15.25 6.81 -8.89
N ARG A 53 -14.53 6.84 -7.76
CA ARG A 53 -14.23 5.65 -6.93
C ARG A 53 -15.06 5.54 -5.65
N GLY A 54 -15.83 6.56 -5.28
CA GLY A 54 -16.74 6.49 -4.15
C GLY A 54 -17.60 7.76 -3.99
N ALA A 55 -18.86 7.58 -3.61
CA ALA A 55 -19.72 8.71 -3.26
C ALA A 55 -19.21 9.36 -1.96
N PRO A 56 -19.18 10.70 -1.85
CA PRO A 56 -18.72 11.37 -0.65
C PRO A 56 -19.61 10.97 0.54
N SER A 57 -19.03 10.25 1.49
CA SER A 57 -19.73 9.86 2.72
C SER A 57 -19.53 10.94 3.79
N ALA A 58 -20.40 10.96 4.80
CA ALA A 58 -20.32 11.94 5.89
C ALA A 58 -18.91 11.93 6.52
N TYR A 59 -18.24 13.07 6.49
CA TYR A 59 -16.86 13.21 6.96
C TYR A 59 -16.82 13.10 8.48
N TYR A 60 -16.46 11.93 9.01
CA TYR A 60 -16.27 11.76 10.46
C TYR A 60 -14.90 12.31 10.88
N ALA A 61 -14.85 13.04 11.99
CA ALA A 61 -13.61 13.59 12.56
C ALA A 61 -12.53 12.52 12.82
N VAL A 62 -12.94 11.27 13.03
CA VAL A 62 -12.05 10.11 13.18
C VAL A 62 -11.20 9.88 11.93
N TYR A 63 -11.71 10.15 10.72
CA TYR A 63 -10.92 9.99 9.49
C TYR A 63 -9.82 11.04 9.36
N ILE A 64 -10.09 12.29 9.75
CA ILE A 64 -9.07 13.36 9.79
C ILE A 64 -7.95 12.97 10.76
N PHE A 65 -8.32 12.47 11.94
CA PHE A 65 -7.35 12.01 12.92
C PHE A 65 -6.50 10.85 12.39
N ARG A 66 -7.13 9.88 11.70
CA ARG A 66 -6.43 8.75 11.07
C ARG A 66 -5.53 9.19 9.92
N ASP A 67 -5.91 10.18 9.14
CA ASP A 67 -5.05 10.71 8.08
C ASP A 67 -3.84 11.45 8.66
N ILE A 68 -4.02 12.21 9.75
CA ILE A 68 -2.91 12.87 10.46
C ILE A 68 -1.95 11.82 11.04
N LEU A 69 -2.48 10.76 11.67
CA LEU A 69 -1.68 9.63 12.11
C LEU A 69 -0.99 8.95 10.92
N GLY A 70 -1.69 8.81 9.79
CA GLY A 70 -1.19 8.24 8.54
C GLY A 70 0.00 9.00 7.96
N VAL A 71 0.03 10.34 8.05
CA VAL A 71 1.18 11.18 7.62
C VAL A 71 2.47 10.75 8.31
N SER A 72 2.42 10.33 9.58
CA SER A 72 3.64 9.97 10.32
C SER A 72 4.38 8.79 9.69
N ASN A 73 3.66 7.92 8.98
CA ASN A 73 4.22 6.81 8.20
C ASN A 73 5.13 7.24 7.03
N VAL A 74 5.23 8.53 6.71
CA VAL A 74 6.25 9.04 5.76
C VAL A 74 7.66 8.66 6.23
N VAL A 75 7.86 8.54 7.54
CA VAL A 75 9.17 8.19 8.12
C VAL A 75 9.24 6.70 8.48
N ASP A 76 8.17 5.94 8.26
CA ASP A 76 8.14 4.50 8.52
C ASP A 76 8.69 3.74 7.30
N PRO A 77 9.84 3.05 7.36
CA PRO A 77 10.33 2.28 6.22
C PRO A 77 9.48 1.03 5.92
N PHE A 78 8.55 0.69 6.80
CA PHE A 78 7.82 -0.57 6.75
C PHE A 78 6.50 -0.37 6.01
N ILE A 79 6.50 -0.89 4.79
CA ILE A 79 5.39 -0.78 3.86
C ILE A 79 4.19 -1.56 4.42
N GLY A 80 3.17 -0.84 4.90
CA GLY A 80 1.79 -1.27 4.72
C GLY A 80 1.01 -1.73 5.94
N ILE A 81 1.14 -1.06 7.10
CA ILE A 81 0.14 -1.21 8.15
C ILE A 81 -1.10 -0.41 7.76
N LYS A 82 -2.04 -1.02 7.02
CA LYS A 82 -3.38 -0.42 6.79
C LYS A 82 -4.16 -0.55 8.10
N PRO A 83 -4.52 0.55 8.78
CA PRO A 83 -5.50 0.46 9.85
C PRO A 83 -6.85 0.14 9.21
N THR A 84 -7.52 -0.90 9.70
CA THR A 84 -8.76 -1.41 9.09
C THR A 84 -9.95 -1.37 10.04
N SER A 85 -9.82 -0.81 11.25
CA SER A 85 -10.96 -0.72 12.18
C SER A 85 -10.97 0.57 12.98
N ASN A 86 -12.18 1.03 13.29
CA ASN A 86 -12.49 2.13 14.21
C ASN A 86 -12.43 1.68 15.69
N SER A 87 -11.82 0.53 15.98
CA SER A 87 -11.68 0.06 17.36
C SER A 87 -10.68 0.92 18.13
N ILE A 88 -10.93 1.11 19.43
CA ILE A 88 -10.03 1.83 20.34
C ILE A 88 -8.62 1.21 20.30
N VAL A 89 -8.54 -0.11 20.20
CA VAL A 89 -7.28 -0.86 20.09
C VAL A 89 -6.50 -0.50 18.82
N SER A 90 -7.18 -0.41 17.68
CA SER A 90 -6.57 -0.01 16.40
C SER A 90 -6.02 1.42 16.44
N ILE A 91 -6.74 2.35 17.09
CA ILE A 91 -6.30 3.74 17.24
C ILE A 91 -5.10 3.83 18.20
N ALA A 92 -5.15 3.14 19.35
CA ALA A 92 -4.04 3.09 20.29
C ALA A 92 -2.76 2.53 19.66
N PHE A 93 -2.91 1.51 18.81
CA PHE A 93 -1.81 0.92 18.06
C PHE A 93 -1.20 1.90 17.04
N GLN A 94 -2.02 2.68 16.33
CA GLN A 94 -1.51 3.72 15.42
C GLN A 94 -0.73 4.82 16.15
N ILE A 95 -1.20 5.22 17.33
CA ILE A 95 -0.49 6.21 18.16
C ILE A 95 0.88 5.64 18.59
N LEU A 96 0.95 4.36 18.96
CA LEU A 96 2.21 3.70 19.28
C LEU A 96 3.18 3.73 18.09
N LEU A 97 2.71 3.39 16.89
CA LEU A 97 3.52 3.43 15.66
C LEU A 97 4.03 4.83 15.36
N MET A 98 3.15 5.85 15.44
CA MET A 98 3.55 7.24 15.28
C MET A 98 4.67 7.65 16.23
N ILE A 99 4.64 7.19 17.49
CA ILE A 99 5.72 7.47 18.46
C ILE A 99 7.05 6.86 17.97
N PHE A 100 7.03 5.64 17.44
CA PHE A 100 8.22 5.02 16.84
C PHE A 100 8.73 5.80 15.63
N ASP A 101 7.84 6.25 14.74
CA ASP A 101 8.20 7.04 13.56
C ASP A 101 8.81 8.39 13.92
N LEU A 102 8.28 9.06 14.95
CA LEU A 102 8.84 10.30 15.47
C LEU A 102 10.21 10.09 16.12
N LEU A 103 10.41 8.97 16.81
CA LEU A 103 11.73 8.60 17.36
C LEU A 103 12.74 8.34 16.24
N LEU A 104 12.32 7.67 15.16
CA LEU A 104 13.13 7.43 13.99
C LEU A 104 13.47 8.75 13.28
N LEU A 105 12.50 9.63 13.06
CA LEU A 105 12.72 10.96 12.50
C LEU A 105 13.72 11.76 13.34
N LYS A 106 13.56 11.76 14.67
CA LYS A 106 14.48 12.42 15.59
C LYS A 106 15.90 11.85 15.47
N TYR A 107 16.03 10.53 15.31
CA TYR A 107 17.30 9.87 15.08
C TYR A 107 17.95 10.31 13.75
N LEU A 108 17.18 10.31 12.66
CA LEU A 108 17.62 10.77 11.34
C LEU A 108 18.13 12.21 11.38
N VAL A 109 17.35 13.11 11.97
CA VAL A 109 17.72 14.53 12.12
C VAL A 109 18.97 14.70 12.96
N ARG A 110 19.11 13.93 14.05
CA ARG A 110 20.31 13.97 14.90
C ARG A 110 21.55 13.50 14.14
N LEU A 111 21.46 12.42 13.37
CA LEU A 111 22.57 11.91 12.56
C LEU A 111 23.06 12.95 11.54
N VAL A 112 22.14 13.59 10.83
CA VAL A 112 22.48 14.63 9.83
C VAL A 112 23.16 15.82 10.49
N ARG A 113 22.72 16.24 11.69
CA ARG A 113 23.35 17.33 12.44
C ARG A 113 24.78 17.00 12.89
N ILE A 114 25.02 15.77 13.33
CA ILE A 114 26.34 15.33 13.81
C ILE A 114 27.32 15.20 12.64
N LYS A 115 26.87 14.76 11.47
CA LYS A 115 27.72 14.47 10.30
C LYS A 115 27.71 15.57 9.23
N LYS A 116 27.32 16.78 9.61
CA LYS A 116 27.12 17.94 8.72
C LYS A 116 28.34 18.30 7.86
N GLU A 117 29.56 17.99 8.30
CA GLU A 117 30.81 18.39 7.63
C GLU A 117 31.22 17.42 6.50
N ASN A 118 30.79 16.15 6.56
CA ASN A 118 31.12 15.13 5.55
C ASN A 118 30.00 14.88 4.53
N LEU A 119 28.82 15.45 4.77
CA LEU A 119 27.62 15.20 3.98
C LEU A 119 27.36 16.34 2.99
N GLN A 120 26.91 15.98 1.78
CA GLN A 120 26.32 16.93 0.84
C GLN A 120 24.92 17.34 1.35
N LEU A 121 24.87 18.15 2.40
CA LEU A 121 23.65 18.56 3.10
C LEU A 121 22.55 19.07 2.16
N GLN A 122 22.95 19.76 1.09
CA GLN A 122 22.04 20.30 0.06
C GLN A 122 21.20 19.20 -0.61
N PHE A 123 21.80 18.05 -0.88
CA PHE A 123 21.11 16.91 -1.48
C PHE A 123 20.09 16.30 -0.51
N HIS A 124 20.46 16.14 0.76
CA HIS A 124 19.58 15.60 1.79
C HIS A 124 18.40 16.53 2.09
N TYR A 125 18.64 17.85 2.18
CA TYR A 125 17.57 18.83 2.37
C TYR A 125 16.61 18.87 1.19
N LEU A 126 17.11 18.74 -0.04
CA LEU A 126 16.25 18.68 -1.22
C LEU A 126 15.27 17.50 -1.14
N LEU A 127 15.76 16.30 -0.81
CA LEU A 127 14.92 15.11 -0.65
C LEU A 127 13.89 15.27 0.47
N TRP A 128 14.27 15.87 1.59
CA TRP A 128 13.35 16.12 2.71
C TRP A 128 12.27 17.15 2.38
N ILE A 129 12.62 18.20 1.64
CA ILE A 129 11.65 19.20 1.18
C ILE A 129 10.66 18.58 0.19
N ILE A 130 11.13 17.79 -0.78
CA ILE A 130 10.27 17.06 -1.72
C ILE A 130 9.30 16.14 -0.95
N SER A 131 9.82 15.35 -0.01
CA SER A 131 9.02 14.45 0.81
C SER A 131 7.96 15.19 1.62
N GLY A 132 8.34 16.26 2.34
CA GLY A 132 7.42 17.04 3.16
C GLY A 132 6.33 17.73 2.33
N VAL A 133 6.68 18.29 1.18
CA VAL A 133 5.70 18.90 0.28
C VAL A 133 4.73 17.86 -0.26
N TYR A 134 5.22 16.69 -0.67
CA TYR A 134 4.38 15.60 -1.16
C TYR A 134 3.40 15.14 -0.07
N ALA A 135 3.89 14.91 1.16
CA ALA A 135 3.08 14.49 2.30
C ALA A 135 1.97 15.49 2.64
N ILE A 136 2.30 16.79 2.71
CA ILE A 136 1.32 17.85 2.99
C ILE A 136 0.29 17.95 1.85
N THR A 137 0.75 17.85 0.60
CA THR A 137 -0.15 17.93 -0.56
C THR A 137 -1.10 16.75 -0.61
N LEU A 138 -0.62 15.55 -0.28
CA LEU A 138 -1.46 14.36 -0.15
C LEU A 138 -2.45 14.47 1.00
N LEU A 139 -2.05 14.99 2.16
CA LEU A 139 -2.96 15.24 3.28
C LEU A 139 -4.09 16.20 2.88
N ILE A 140 -3.74 17.30 2.21
CA ILE A 140 -4.71 18.27 1.68
C ILE A 140 -5.62 17.60 0.65
N SER A 141 -5.05 16.78 -0.24
CA SER A 141 -5.81 16.03 -1.24
C SER A 141 -6.77 15.03 -0.58
N GLY A 142 -6.33 14.29 0.43
CA GLY A 142 -7.16 13.38 1.21
C GLY A 142 -8.32 14.11 1.88
N TYR A 143 -8.04 15.28 2.47
CA TYR A 143 -9.06 16.14 3.08
C TYR A 143 -10.16 16.59 2.10
N PHE A 144 -9.77 17.08 0.92
CA PHE A 144 -10.74 17.61 -0.04
C PHE A 144 -11.40 16.55 -0.92
N GLN A 145 -10.73 15.42 -1.17
CA GLN A 145 -11.19 14.40 -2.11
C GLN A 145 -11.70 13.13 -1.43
N GLN A 146 -11.68 13.04 -0.09
CA GLN A 146 -12.11 11.87 0.66
C GLN A 146 -11.47 10.57 0.16
N ILE A 147 -10.18 10.62 -0.17
CA ILE A 147 -9.44 9.45 -0.64
C ILE A 147 -9.39 8.42 0.51
N GLU A 148 -9.22 7.13 0.19
CA GLU A 148 -8.94 6.10 1.20
C GLU A 148 -7.94 6.61 2.24
N GLU A 149 -8.14 6.23 3.50
CA GLU A 149 -7.29 6.58 4.63
C GLU A 149 -5.81 6.47 4.28
N MET A 150 -5.05 7.51 4.66
CA MET A 150 -3.71 7.70 4.16
C MET A 150 -2.77 6.59 4.61
N ASN A 151 -2.57 5.64 3.70
CA ASN A 151 -1.77 4.44 3.93
C ASN A 151 -0.33 4.63 3.42
N VAL A 152 0.56 3.74 3.85
CA VAL A 152 1.98 3.77 3.47
C VAL A 152 2.18 3.67 1.96
N ARG A 153 1.25 3.05 1.20
CA ARG A 153 1.32 2.97 -0.27
C ARG A 153 1.15 4.33 -0.92
N MET A 154 0.26 5.17 -0.40
CA MET A 154 0.06 6.54 -0.90
C MET A 154 1.25 7.43 -0.54
N LEU A 155 1.87 7.22 0.62
CA LEU A 155 3.03 7.99 1.10
C LEU A 155 4.38 7.43 0.62
N ALA A 156 4.39 6.34 -0.16
CA ALA A 156 5.59 5.62 -0.58
C ALA A 156 6.62 6.51 -1.29
N ALA A 157 6.18 7.49 -2.09
CA ALA A 157 7.09 8.40 -2.78
C ALA A 157 7.82 9.36 -1.81
N ALA A 158 7.12 9.88 -0.80
CA ALA A 158 7.71 10.70 0.25
C ALA A 158 8.64 9.90 1.15
N ASN A 159 8.21 8.68 1.51
CA ASN A 159 8.97 7.73 2.29
C ASN A 159 10.29 7.35 1.62
N PHE A 160 10.24 6.97 0.34
CA PHE A 160 11.43 6.67 -0.45
C PHE A 160 12.45 7.81 -0.45
N CYS A 161 12.02 9.06 -0.57
CA CYS A 161 12.91 10.22 -0.53
C CYS A 161 13.63 10.37 0.83
N VAL A 162 12.92 10.17 1.95
CA VAL A 162 13.49 10.25 3.30
C VAL A 162 14.46 9.09 3.54
N PHE A 163 14.11 7.88 3.15
CA PHE A 163 14.96 6.71 3.34
C PHE A 163 16.15 6.68 2.41
N PHE A 164 16.01 7.12 1.16
CA PHE A 164 17.14 7.24 0.26
C PHE A 164 18.18 8.22 0.80
N SER A 165 17.71 9.36 1.35
CA SER A 165 18.56 10.31 2.08
C SER A 165 19.30 9.63 3.24
N PHE A 166 18.61 8.80 4.02
CA PHE A 166 19.20 8.07 5.15
C PHE A 166 20.20 6.98 4.73
N LEU A 167 19.87 6.18 3.72
CA LEU A 167 20.72 5.09 3.22
C LEU A 167 22.07 5.64 2.74
N VAL A 168 22.08 6.79 2.07
CA VAL A 168 23.31 7.46 1.65
C VAL A 168 24.19 7.83 2.86
N ILE A 169 23.59 8.31 3.95
CA ILE A 169 24.31 8.63 5.20
C ILE A 169 24.84 7.35 5.85
N TYR A 170 24.00 6.30 5.90
CA TYR A 170 24.36 5.03 6.48
C TYR A 170 25.57 4.41 5.78
N PHE A 171 25.52 4.24 4.45
CA PHE A 171 26.60 3.61 3.71
C PHE A 171 27.89 4.44 3.65
N LYS A 172 27.81 5.78 3.74
CA LYS A 172 29.01 6.63 3.74
C LYS A 172 29.73 6.69 5.08
N ASP A 173 28.99 6.80 6.18
CA ASP A 173 29.57 7.17 7.48
C ASP A 173 29.30 6.15 8.62
N LEU A 174 28.35 5.23 8.47
CA LEU A 174 27.99 4.24 9.50
C LEU A 174 28.34 2.82 9.05
N LYS A 175 29.54 2.36 9.44
CA LYS A 175 29.98 0.97 9.17
C LYS A 175 29.18 -0.09 9.95
N SER A 176 28.63 0.27 11.11
CA SER A 176 27.83 -0.62 11.96
C SER A 176 27.04 0.21 12.96
N ASP A 177 25.73 -0.04 13.04
CA ASP A 177 24.85 0.61 14.02
C ASP A 177 23.88 -0.42 14.61
N ALA A 178 24.11 -0.77 15.88
CA ALA A 178 23.29 -1.72 16.61
C ALA A 178 21.85 -1.23 16.82
N PHE A 179 21.58 0.07 16.77
CA PHE A 179 20.22 0.61 16.88
C PHE A 179 19.43 0.33 15.60
N ILE A 180 20.00 0.65 14.44
CA ILE A 180 19.37 0.39 13.13
C ILE A 180 19.16 -1.11 12.92
N PHE A 181 20.15 -1.94 13.30
CA PHE A 181 20.02 -3.39 13.20
C PHE A 181 18.87 -3.93 14.08
N ARG A 182 18.79 -3.52 15.35
CA ARG A 182 17.71 -3.92 16.25
C ARG A 182 16.34 -3.45 15.76
N LEU A 183 16.26 -2.23 15.25
CA LEU A 183 15.04 -1.68 14.66
C LEU A 183 14.62 -2.51 13.44
N GLY A 184 15.55 -2.76 12.51
CA GLY A 184 15.31 -3.61 11.34
C GLY A 184 14.85 -5.03 11.71
N SER A 185 15.48 -5.66 12.71
CA SER A 185 15.06 -6.99 13.19
C SER A 185 13.67 -6.99 13.82
N PHE A 186 13.36 -5.98 14.65
CA PHE A 186 12.03 -5.82 15.24
C PHE A 186 10.96 -5.72 14.16
N PHE A 187 11.19 -4.87 13.16
CA PHE A 187 10.22 -4.67 12.11
C PHE A 187 10.16 -5.80 11.08
N LEU A 188 11.25 -6.52 10.84
CA LEU A 188 11.22 -7.76 10.06
C LEU A 188 10.33 -8.80 10.75
N MET A 189 10.51 -8.99 12.06
CA MET A 189 9.67 -9.89 12.86
C MET A 189 8.22 -9.42 12.84
N PHE A 190 7.99 -8.11 13.07
CA PHE A 190 6.66 -7.52 13.06
C PHE A 190 5.98 -7.67 11.69
N LEU A 191 6.65 -7.33 10.58
CA LEU A 191 6.10 -7.49 9.24
C LEU A 191 5.87 -8.95 8.91
N THR A 192 6.73 -9.86 9.35
CA THR A 192 6.49 -11.30 9.19
C THR A 192 5.19 -11.70 9.89
N ILE A 193 5.01 -11.29 11.14
CA ILE A 193 3.78 -11.55 11.93
C ILE A 193 2.56 -10.83 11.33
N TYR A 194 2.73 -9.61 10.83
CA TYR A 194 1.66 -8.81 10.23
C TYR A 194 1.28 -9.31 8.85
N SER A 195 2.22 -9.82 8.05
CA SER A 195 1.99 -10.47 6.76
C SER A 195 1.38 -11.85 6.91
N LEU A 196 1.45 -12.46 8.10
CA LEU A 196 0.50 -13.50 8.52
C LEU A 196 -0.92 -12.95 8.73
N LYS A 197 -1.22 -11.74 8.22
CA LYS A 197 -2.49 -11.01 8.28
C LYS A 197 -3.64 -11.99 8.12
N SER A 198 -4.26 -12.23 9.27
CA SER A 198 -5.39 -13.11 9.53
C SER A 198 -5.73 -14.02 8.35
N PRO A 199 -5.16 -15.24 8.26
CA PRO A 199 -5.75 -16.26 7.40
C PRO A 199 -7.14 -16.64 7.91
N GLU A 200 -7.77 -15.95 8.86
CA GLU A 200 -9.11 -16.22 9.39
C GLU A 200 -10.13 -16.57 8.31
N ASN A 201 -10.19 -15.84 7.19
CA ASN A 201 -11.06 -16.26 6.08
C ASN A 201 -10.63 -17.61 5.49
N TYR A 202 -9.34 -17.80 5.25
CA TYR A 202 -8.79 -19.08 4.77
C TYR A 202 -8.96 -20.22 5.79
N LEU A 203 -8.69 -20.00 7.08
CA LEU A 203 -8.77 -20.95 8.19
C LEU A 203 -10.21 -21.29 8.52
N LYS A 204 -11.12 -20.32 8.51
CA LYS A 204 -12.57 -20.53 8.67
C LYS A 204 -13.10 -21.37 7.51
N ASN A 205 -12.80 -20.97 6.27
CA ASN A 205 -13.17 -21.74 5.08
C ASN A 205 -12.54 -23.14 5.08
N LYS A 206 -11.28 -23.26 5.54
CA LYS A 206 -10.59 -24.55 5.69
C LYS A 206 -11.26 -25.41 6.77
N ALA A 207 -11.65 -24.84 7.91
CA ALA A 207 -12.34 -25.56 8.97
C ALA A 207 -13.69 -26.12 8.49
N GLU A 208 -14.38 -25.42 7.59
CA GLU A 208 -15.61 -25.91 6.97
C GLU A 208 -15.37 -27.02 5.93
N ILE A 209 -14.29 -26.93 5.14
CA ILE A 209 -13.99 -27.88 4.05
C ILE A 209 -13.29 -29.16 4.55
N VAL A 210 -12.40 -29.07 5.54
CA VAL A 210 -11.65 -30.22 6.10
C VAL A 210 -12.55 -31.42 6.46
N PRO A 211 -13.67 -31.27 7.20
CA PRO A 211 -14.51 -32.43 7.54
C PRO A 211 -15.17 -33.06 6.31
N GLN A 212 -15.44 -32.28 5.26
CA GLN A 212 -16.05 -32.78 4.01
C GLN A 212 -15.04 -33.56 3.16
N MET A 213 -13.76 -33.19 3.18
CA MET A 213 -12.71 -33.83 2.38
C MET A 213 -12.50 -35.32 2.69
N VAL A 214 -12.89 -35.77 3.89
CA VAL A 214 -12.83 -37.20 4.26
C VAL A 214 -13.66 -38.07 3.32
N GLN A 215 -14.79 -37.55 2.81
CA GLN A 215 -15.68 -38.25 1.89
C GLN A 215 -15.15 -38.31 0.45
N PHE A 216 -14.10 -37.53 0.15
CA PHE A 216 -13.55 -37.37 -1.18
C PHE A 216 -12.11 -37.87 -1.30
N LYS A 217 -11.64 -38.71 -0.35
CA LYS A 217 -10.27 -39.26 -0.34
C LYS A 217 -9.89 -40.00 -1.63
N GLU A 218 -10.87 -40.65 -2.26
CA GLU A 218 -10.65 -41.42 -3.50
C GLU A 218 -10.66 -40.57 -4.77
N LYS A 219 -10.99 -39.28 -4.67
CA LYS A 219 -10.99 -38.37 -5.83
C LYS A 219 -9.57 -38.01 -6.20
N LYS A 220 -9.20 -38.24 -7.46
CA LYS A 220 -7.86 -37.99 -8.01
C LYS A 220 -7.74 -36.62 -8.68
N TYR A 221 -8.86 -36.07 -9.12
CA TYR A 221 -8.93 -34.83 -9.86
C TYR A 221 -9.89 -33.85 -9.21
N MET A 222 -9.62 -32.57 -9.37
CA MET A 222 -10.51 -31.49 -8.94
C MET A 222 -10.82 -30.59 -10.12
N TYR A 223 -12.09 -30.28 -10.32
CA TYR A 223 -12.56 -29.38 -11.37
C TYR A 223 -13.42 -28.28 -10.77
N ASN A 224 -13.12 -27.03 -11.15
CA ASN A 224 -13.91 -25.88 -10.77
C ASN A 224 -15.09 -25.73 -11.74
N ASP A 225 -16.24 -26.26 -11.35
CA ASP A 225 -17.51 -26.13 -12.07
C ASP A 225 -18.29 -24.87 -11.69
N GLU A 226 -17.81 -24.10 -10.71
CA GLU A 226 -18.37 -22.80 -10.33
C GLU A 226 -17.68 -21.64 -11.09
N LYS A 227 -16.83 -21.94 -12.07
CA LYS A 227 -16.05 -20.96 -12.87
C LYS A 227 -16.89 -19.93 -13.64
N ASP A 228 -18.16 -20.25 -13.90
CA ASP A 228 -19.09 -19.39 -14.63
C ASP A 228 -19.80 -18.39 -13.69
N ILE A 229 -19.76 -18.63 -12.37
CA ILE A 229 -20.23 -17.70 -11.35
C ILE A 229 -19.08 -16.71 -11.07
N LYS A 230 -18.96 -15.70 -11.92
CA LYS A 230 -17.90 -14.70 -11.81
C LYS A 230 -18.38 -13.46 -11.08
N ILE A 231 -17.73 -13.13 -9.97
CA ILE A 231 -17.80 -11.79 -9.39
C ILE A 231 -16.91 -10.87 -10.23
N ILE A 232 -17.54 -10.16 -11.17
CA ILE A 232 -16.89 -9.24 -12.09
C ILE A 232 -17.22 -7.81 -11.67
N THR A 233 -16.20 -6.96 -11.63
CA THR A 233 -16.39 -5.52 -11.55
C THR A 233 -16.10 -4.90 -12.91
N GLU A 234 -17.05 -4.16 -13.43
CA GLU A 234 -16.89 -3.40 -14.66
C GLU A 234 -16.28 -2.04 -14.35
N TYR A 235 -15.12 -1.76 -14.95
CA TYR A 235 -14.46 -0.47 -14.87
C TYR A 235 -14.69 0.29 -16.16
N HIS A 236 -15.36 1.43 -16.05
CA HIS A 236 -15.60 2.31 -17.18
C HIS A 236 -14.44 3.27 -17.38
N ILE A 237 -13.93 3.40 -18.62
CA ILE A 237 -12.97 4.42 -19.06
C ILE A 237 -13.76 5.47 -19.85
N PRO A 238 -14.15 6.60 -19.22
CA PRO A 238 -15.09 7.55 -19.82
C PRO A 238 -14.61 8.17 -21.14
N VAL A 239 -13.30 8.38 -21.33
CA VAL A 239 -12.75 9.05 -22.54
C VAL A 239 -12.82 8.19 -23.79
N LEU A 240 -12.68 6.88 -23.63
CA LEU A 240 -12.64 5.97 -24.76
C LEU A 240 -14.01 5.35 -25.05
N GLU A 241 -15.02 5.67 -24.22
CA GLU A 241 -16.30 4.94 -24.15
C GLU A 241 -16.07 3.42 -24.08
N LYS A 242 -14.99 3.02 -23.40
CA LYS A 242 -14.58 1.62 -23.26
C LYS A 242 -14.75 1.22 -21.81
N SER A 243 -15.32 0.05 -21.59
CA SER A 243 -15.24 -0.63 -20.31
C SER A 243 -14.28 -1.80 -20.39
N PHE A 244 -13.66 -2.13 -19.25
CA PHE A 244 -12.97 -3.40 -19.08
C PHE A 244 -13.47 -4.09 -17.83
N THR A 245 -13.59 -5.41 -17.91
CA THR A 245 -14.07 -6.25 -16.82
C THR A 245 -12.89 -6.81 -16.06
N TYR A 246 -12.95 -6.73 -14.72
CA TYR A 246 -11.97 -7.34 -13.84
C TYR A 246 -12.62 -8.44 -13.02
N GLN A 247 -12.04 -9.65 -13.08
CA GLN A 247 -12.47 -10.78 -12.26
C GLN A 247 -11.63 -10.78 -10.98
N HIS A 248 -12.29 -10.62 -9.83
CA HIS A 248 -11.65 -10.73 -8.54
C HIS A 248 -11.45 -12.20 -8.18
N THR A 249 -10.30 -12.79 -8.53
CA THR A 249 -9.96 -14.20 -8.27
C THR A 249 -10.10 -14.58 -6.80
N ASN A 250 -9.61 -13.71 -5.90
CA ASN A 250 -9.61 -13.94 -4.44
C ASN A 250 -11.00 -13.90 -3.79
N THR A 251 -12.07 -13.60 -4.53
CA THR A 251 -13.45 -13.62 -4.03
C THR A 251 -14.31 -14.69 -4.72
N GLN A 252 -13.77 -15.41 -5.70
CA GLN A 252 -14.51 -16.48 -6.37
C GLN A 252 -14.59 -17.71 -5.47
N LYS A 253 -15.80 -18.11 -5.07
CA LYS A 253 -16.02 -19.26 -4.19
C LYS A 253 -15.37 -20.55 -4.72
N GLY A 254 -15.48 -20.80 -6.03
CA GLY A 254 -14.88 -21.98 -6.67
C GLY A 254 -13.35 -22.01 -6.56
N GLU A 255 -12.68 -20.87 -6.77
CA GLU A 255 -11.22 -20.77 -6.66
C GLU A 255 -10.73 -20.96 -5.22
N ILE A 256 -11.45 -20.38 -4.24
CA ILE A 256 -11.17 -20.54 -2.81
C ILE A 256 -11.29 -22.02 -2.40
N LYS A 257 -12.39 -22.68 -2.77
CA LYS A 257 -12.62 -24.10 -2.48
C LYS A 257 -11.53 -24.98 -3.11
N GLN A 258 -11.13 -24.69 -4.35
CA GLN A 258 -10.07 -25.41 -5.06
C GLN A 258 -8.71 -25.26 -4.38
N ALA A 259 -8.33 -24.04 -3.99
CA ALA A 259 -7.09 -23.77 -3.28
C ALA A 259 -7.03 -24.48 -1.91
N ILE A 260 -8.13 -24.46 -1.15
CA ILE A 260 -8.21 -25.11 0.17
C ILE A 260 -8.15 -26.63 0.03
N ALA A 261 -8.94 -27.22 -0.86
CA ALA A 261 -8.95 -28.66 -1.07
C ALA A 261 -7.60 -29.18 -1.58
N GLY A 262 -6.92 -28.44 -2.47
CA GLY A 262 -5.56 -28.76 -2.91
C GLY A 262 -4.53 -28.68 -1.79
N THR A 263 -4.74 -27.81 -0.79
CA THR A 263 -3.87 -27.76 0.39
C THR A 263 -4.11 -28.95 1.33
N ILE A 264 -5.36 -29.41 1.45
CA ILE A 264 -5.74 -30.55 2.31
C ILE A 264 -5.31 -31.88 1.68
N ASN A 265 -5.47 -32.03 0.37
CA ASN A 265 -5.03 -33.21 -0.39
C ASN A 265 -4.13 -32.78 -1.56
N PRO A 266 -2.81 -32.60 -1.34
CA PRO A 266 -1.88 -32.16 -2.38
C PRO A 266 -1.77 -33.10 -3.59
N GLN A 267 -2.23 -34.35 -3.47
CA GLN A 267 -2.20 -35.33 -4.55
C GLN A 267 -3.34 -35.13 -5.56
N ILE A 268 -4.36 -34.34 -5.22
CA ILE A 268 -5.49 -34.07 -6.12
C ILE A 268 -5.06 -33.13 -7.25
N LYS A 269 -5.17 -33.58 -8.49
CA LYS A 269 -4.74 -32.80 -9.67
C LYS A 269 -5.82 -31.83 -10.11
N TRP A 270 -5.46 -30.57 -10.31
CA TRP A 270 -6.38 -29.55 -10.81
C TRP A 270 -6.60 -29.70 -12.31
N LEU A 271 -7.86 -29.75 -12.71
CA LEU A 271 -8.26 -29.80 -14.11
C LEU A 271 -8.64 -28.40 -14.58
N LYS A 272 -7.99 -27.94 -15.66
CA LYS A 272 -8.38 -26.71 -16.37
C LYS A 272 -9.67 -26.91 -17.18
N TYR A 273 -9.84 -28.11 -17.74
CA TYR A 273 -10.99 -28.51 -18.54
C TYR A 273 -11.46 -29.90 -18.06
N ASP A 274 -12.77 -30.13 -18.02
CA ASP A 274 -13.34 -31.41 -17.60
C ASP A 274 -13.17 -32.50 -18.68
N THR A 275 -11.93 -32.95 -18.83
CA THR A 275 -11.45 -33.85 -19.90
C THR A 275 -11.35 -35.31 -19.45
N VAL A 276 -11.53 -35.58 -18.15
CA VAL A 276 -11.46 -36.94 -17.60
C VAL A 276 -12.74 -37.70 -17.96
N LYS A 277 -12.61 -38.90 -18.52
CA LYS A 277 -13.73 -39.74 -18.96
C LYS A 277 -14.54 -40.29 -17.77
N ASP A 278 -13.85 -40.75 -16.74
CA ASP A 278 -14.47 -41.25 -15.52
C ASP A 278 -14.75 -40.10 -14.54
N LYS A 279 -16.00 -39.60 -14.56
CA LYS A 279 -16.44 -38.49 -13.71
C LYS A 279 -16.48 -38.85 -12.22
N SER A 280 -16.45 -40.14 -11.87
CA SER A 280 -16.41 -40.57 -10.48
C SER A 280 -15.08 -40.20 -9.80
N GLN A 281 -14.00 -40.04 -10.57
CA GLN A 281 -12.68 -39.66 -10.04
C GLN A 281 -12.53 -38.14 -9.80
N ILE A 282 -13.55 -37.36 -10.14
CA ILE A 282 -13.52 -35.89 -10.11
C ILE A 282 -14.28 -35.38 -8.90
N LEU A 283 -13.61 -34.50 -8.14
CA LEU A 283 -14.22 -33.62 -7.16
C LEU A 283 -14.59 -32.31 -7.82
N TYR A 284 -15.89 -32.01 -7.85
CA TYR A 284 -16.43 -30.76 -8.35
C TYR A 284 -16.50 -29.74 -7.19
N THR A 285 -16.14 -28.48 -7.43
CA THR A 285 -16.17 -27.42 -6.39
C THR A 285 -17.57 -27.20 -5.82
N SER A 286 -18.62 -27.39 -6.63
CA SER A 286 -20.02 -27.35 -6.18
C SER A 286 -20.36 -28.35 -5.07
N ARG A 287 -19.61 -29.47 -4.96
CA ARG A 287 -19.81 -30.48 -3.91
C ARG A 287 -19.19 -30.11 -2.57
N LEU A 288 -18.33 -29.08 -2.54
CA LEU A 288 -17.79 -28.53 -1.31
C LEU A 288 -18.67 -27.36 -0.86
N ILE A 289 -19.27 -27.48 0.31
CA ILE A 289 -20.15 -26.46 0.87
C ILE A 289 -19.29 -25.47 1.67
N LEU A 290 -19.42 -24.19 1.35
CA LEU A 290 -18.75 -23.08 2.03
C LEU A 290 -19.82 -22.03 2.32
N LYS A 291 -20.16 -21.84 3.60
CA LYS A 291 -21.31 -21.03 4.04
C LYS A 291 -21.00 -19.53 3.99
#